data_AF-A0A0C4DMP0-F1
#
_entry.id   AF-A0A0C4DMP0-F1
#
_cell.length_a   1.000
_cell.length_b   1.000
_cell.length_c   1.000
_cell.angle_alpha   90.00
_cell.angle_beta   90.00
_cell.angle_gamma   90.00
#
_symmetry.space_group_name_H-M   'P 1'
#
loop_
_entity.id
_entity.type
_entity.pdbx_description
1 polymer ?
#
loop_
_entity_poly.entity_id
_entity_poly.type
_entity_poly.pdbx_seq_one_letter_code
_entity_poly.pdbx_strand_id
1 'polypeptide(L)'
;MVPFPAPDGDGEDIVIGGALARAEKGGLYEFGTTDDTTLKEDISEFLRESTPRYFGGNWGDDHPDGRVRSEWTGIMGYSVDGYPLIGRVPADDEDEPSCDGPDKDGGLWASCSFQGHGMVLCWMSAKALVDMMQGRDDAELASWFPDAFRLTRERMKKTFKVLERLSAAE
;
A
#
# COMPACT_ATOMS: atom_id res chain seq x y z
N MET A 1 13.95 -6.99 -1.52
CA MET A 1 14.38 -8.04 -2.46
C MET A 1 15.86 -7.85 -2.63
N VAL A 2 16.69 -8.81 -2.22
CA VAL A 2 18.14 -8.72 -2.47
C VAL A 2 18.34 -9.18 -3.91
N PRO A 3 18.93 -8.36 -4.81
CA PRO A 3 19.17 -8.80 -6.17
C PRO A 3 20.18 -9.97 -6.19
N PHE A 4 20.06 -10.83 -7.19
CA PHE A 4 21.08 -11.83 -7.50
C PHE A 4 22.00 -11.25 -8.57
N PRO A 5 23.31 -11.50 -8.51
CA PRO A 5 24.25 -10.92 -9.47
C PRO A 5 24.01 -11.49 -10.86
N ALA A 6 23.93 -10.58 -11.83
CA ALA A 6 23.93 -10.95 -13.24
C ALA A 6 25.30 -11.54 -13.62
N PRO A 7 25.35 -12.58 -14.48
CA PRO A 7 26.60 -13.23 -14.87
C PRO A 7 27.60 -12.30 -15.58
N ASP A 8 27.12 -11.20 -16.16
CA ASP A 8 27.85 -10.41 -17.16
C ASP A 8 28.50 -9.13 -16.60
N GLY A 9 28.42 -8.87 -15.29
CA GLY A 9 29.15 -7.79 -14.64
C GLY A 9 28.57 -6.39 -14.81
N ASP A 10 27.46 -6.23 -15.53
CA ASP A 10 26.62 -5.05 -15.44
C ASP A 10 26.01 -5.03 -14.03
N GLY A 11 26.36 -4.01 -13.24
CA GLY A 11 26.01 -3.91 -11.83
C GLY A 11 24.53 -4.18 -11.54
N GLU A 12 24.25 -4.74 -10.37
CA GLU A 12 22.88 -4.96 -9.92
C GLU A 12 22.18 -3.61 -9.70
N ASP A 13 21.00 -3.44 -10.31
CA ASP A 13 20.14 -2.29 -10.01
C ASP A 13 19.60 -2.40 -8.58
N ILE A 14 19.68 -1.32 -7.82
CA ILE A 14 19.01 -1.19 -6.53
C ILE A 14 17.73 -0.39 -6.74
N VAL A 15 16.59 -0.99 -6.40
CA VAL A 15 15.31 -0.28 -6.37
C VAL A 15 15.02 0.18 -4.93
N ILE A 16 14.97 1.50 -4.75
CA ILE A 16 14.56 2.15 -3.50
C ILE A 16 13.33 3.03 -3.76
N GLY A 17 12.53 3.24 -2.73
CA GLY A 17 11.36 4.11 -2.80
C GLY A 17 10.91 4.55 -1.41
N GLY A 18 9.79 5.26 -1.35
CA GLY A 18 9.23 5.78 -0.10
C GLY A 18 9.60 7.25 0.12
N ALA A 19 10.16 7.55 1.28
CA ALA A 19 10.52 8.92 1.68
C ALA A 19 9.36 9.93 1.75
N LEU A 20 8.12 9.46 1.93
CA LEU A 20 6.93 10.32 2.09
C LEU A 20 7.13 11.45 3.12
N ALA A 21 7.77 11.13 4.25
CA ALA A 21 8.04 12.10 5.32
C ALA A 21 9.05 13.21 4.94
N ARG A 22 9.72 13.10 3.78
CA ARG A 22 10.62 14.11 3.23
C ARG A 22 9.90 15.13 2.36
N ALA A 23 8.73 14.78 1.85
CA ALA A 23 7.94 15.71 1.05
C ALA A 23 7.47 16.91 1.89
N GLU A 24 7.07 17.98 1.21
CA GLU A 24 6.59 19.19 1.86
C GLU A 24 5.52 18.91 2.94
N LYS A 25 5.62 19.60 4.08
CA LYS A 25 4.76 19.40 5.27
C LYS A 25 4.68 17.93 5.73
N GLY A 26 5.73 17.15 5.49
CA GLY A 26 5.79 15.74 5.88
C GLY A 26 4.89 14.82 5.04
N GLY A 27 4.63 15.20 3.78
CA GLY A 27 3.80 14.41 2.87
C GLY A 27 2.31 14.69 2.97
N LEU A 28 1.90 15.76 3.67
CA LEU A 28 0.49 16.09 3.86
C LEU A 28 -0.26 16.24 2.52
N TYR A 29 0.38 16.84 1.52
CA TYR A 29 -0.19 17.07 0.20
C TYR A 29 -0.17 15.82 -0.71
N GLU A 30 0.45 14.74 -0.27
CA GLU A 30 0.44 13.45 -0.97
C GLU A 30 -0.81 12.62 -0.64
N PHE A 31 -1.62 13.04 0.33
CA PHE A 31 -2.88 12.40 0.65
C PHE A 31 -4.03 13.00 -0.17
N GLY A 32 -4.83 12.14 -0.77
CA GLY A 32 -5.98 12.55 -1.59
C GLY A 32 -5.63 12.94 -3.04
N THR A 33 -4.36 12.81 -3.44
CA THR A 33 -3.97 12.95 -4.85
C THR A 33 -4.26 11.66 -5.62
N THR A 34 -4.65 11.81 -6.89
CA THR A 34 -4.74 10.73 -7.87
C THR A 34 -3.75 10.94 -9.02
N ASP A 35 -3.01 12.04 -9.00
CA ASP A 35 -2.02 12.36 -10.03
C ASP A 35 -0.64 11.87 -9.59
N ASP A 36 -0.16 10.84 -10.27
CA ASP A 36 1.20 10.31 -10.16
C ASP A 36 1.99 10.51 -11.46
N THR A 37 1.62 11.48 -12.29
CA THR A 37 2.30 11.73 -13.57
C THR A 37 3.59 12.56 -13.44
N THR A 38 3.84 13.14 -12.26
CA THR A 38 4.95 14.05 -12.02
C THR A 38 5.83 13.58 -10.86
N LEU A 39 7.16 13.67 -11.08
CA LEU A 39 8.14 13.46 -10.02
C LEU A 39 8.16 14.67 -9.08
N LYS A 40 8.53 14.41 -7.82
CA LYS A 40 8.79 15.45 -6.83
C LYS A 40 10.29 15.55 -6.57
N GLU A 41 10.88 16.71 -6.87
CA GLU A 41 12.34 16.88 -6.86
C GLU A 41 12.93 16.67 -5.46
N ASP A 42 12.24 17.08 -4.39
CA ASP A 42 12.68 16.89 -3.01
C ASP A 42 12.77 15.40 -2.61
N ILE A 43 11.82 14.58 -3.06
CA ILE A 43 11.83 13.12 -2.87
C ILE A 43 12.90 12.48 -3.75
N SER A 44 12.98 12.88 -5.03
CA SER A 44 13.97 12.38 -5.98
C SER A 44 15.39 12.64 -5.48
N GLU A 45 15.74 13.87 -5.11
CA GLU A 45 17.04 14.22 -4.55
C GLU A 45 17.36 13.38 -3.31
N PHE A 46 16.40 13.22 -2.40
CA PHE A 46 16.59 12.39 -1.21
C PHE A 46 16.90 10.92 -1.56
N LEU A 47 16.17 10.33 -2.52
CA LEU A 47 16.39 8.95 -2.92
C LEU A 47 17.74 8.78 -3.64
N ARG A 48 18.07 9.68 -4.57
CA ARG A 48 19.36 9.71 -5.29
C ARG A 48 20.57 9.75 -4.34
N GLU A 49 20.45 10.51 -3.25
CA GLU A 49 21.51 10.66 -2.25
C GLU A 49 21.44 9.60 -1.13
N SER A 50 20.43 8.74 -1.10
CA SER A 50 20.24 7.78 0.00
C SER A 50 21.37 6.76 0.09
N THR A 51 21.78 6.15 -1.02
CA THR A 51 22.83 5.12 -1.00
C THR A 51 24.23 5.72 -0.76
N PRO A 52 24.67 6.82 -1.41
CA PRO A 52 25.95 7.44 -1.07
C PRO A 52 26.00 7.91 0.38
N ARG A 53 24.90 8.47 0.90
CA ARG A 53 24.83 8.90 2.30
C ARG A 53 24.92 7.74 3.29
N TYR A 54 24.27 6.61 2.97
CA TYR A 54 24.25 5.45 3.86
C TYR A 54 25.59 4.72 3.87
N PHE A 55 26.18 4.49 2.70
CA PHE A 55 27.45 3.76 2.57
C PHE A 55 28.68 4.66 2.77
N GLY A 56 28.54 5.98 2.66
CA GLY A 56 29.61 6.94 2.86
C GLY A 56 30.79 6.68 1.93
N GLY A 57 32.00 6.66 2.48
CA GLY A 57 33.22 6.36 1.72
C GLY A 57 33.27 4.94 1.12
N ASN A 58 32.38 4.03 1.53
CA ASN A 58 32.27 2.69 0.97
C ASN A 58 31.31 2.61 -0.23
N TRP A 59 30.69 3.74 -0.63
CA TRP A 59 29.83 3.77 -1.81
C TRP A 59 30.58 3.43 -3.10
N GLY A 60 31.83 3.87 -3.22
CA GLY A 60 32.62 3.78 -4.44
C GLY A 60 32.37 4.94 -5.40
N ASP A 61 32.94 4.83 -6.60
CA ASP A 61 32.75 5.82 -7.67
C ASP A 61 31.46 5.53 -8.43
N ASP A 62 30.81 6.59 -8.91
CA ASP A 62 29.61 6.46 -9.73
C ASP A 62 29.93 5.92 -11.12
N HIS A 63 28.97 5.21 -11.72
CA HIS A 63 29.07 4.81 -13.12
C HIS A 63 29.13 6.07 -14.03
N PRO A 64 29.89 6.05 -15.15
CA PRO A 64 29.98 7.19 -16.07
C PRO A 64 28.62 7.69 -16.61
N ASP A 65 27.64 6.79 -16.71
CA ASP A 65 26.28 7.13 -17.18
C ASP A 65 25.39 7.72 -16.07
N GLY A 66 25.91 7.85 -14.85
CA GLY A 66 25.21 8.36 -13.68
C GLY A 66 24.67 7.25 -12.76
N ARG A 67 24.12 7.67 -11.62
CA ARG A 67 23.58 6.78 -10.57
C ARG A 67 22.18 6.26 -10.84
N VAL A 68 21.39 7.02 -11.60
CA VAL A 68 19.94 6.83 -11.71
C VAL A 68 19.62 6.29 -13.09
N ARG A 69 19.18 5.04 -13.14
CA ARG A 69 18.70 4.44 -14.38
C ARG A 69 17.27 4.84 -14.72
N SER A 70 16.40 4.95 -13.71
CA SER A 70 14.99 5.29 -13.88
C SER A 70 14.38 5.78 -12.58
N GLU A 71 13.40 6.68 -12.69
CA GLU A 71 12.55 7.16 -11.59
C GLU A 71 11.09 7.17 -12.04
N TRP A 72 10.20 6.89 -11.11
CA TRP A 72 8.77 6.91 -11.34
C TRP A 72 8.03 7.16 -10.03
N THR A 73 6.78 7.59 -10.17
CA THR A 73 5.82 7.79 -9.10
C THR A 73 4.74 6.71 -9.14
N GLY A 74 3.93 6.64 -8.09
CA GLY A 74 2.78 5.74 -8.04
C GLY A 74 1.82 6.10 -6.93
N ILE A 75 0.53 5.88 -7.17
CA ILE A 75 -0.52 6.04 -6.15
C ILE A 75 -0.61 4.82 -5.23
N MET A 76 -0.69 5.09 -3.92
CA MET A 76 -0.84 4.07 -2.88
C MET A 76 -2.24 4.11 -2.26
N GLY A 77 -2.78 2.92 -1.97
CA GLY A 77 -4.00 2.77 -1.17
C GLY A 77 -3.68 2.66 0.32
N TYR A 78 -4.23 3.58 1.11
CA TYR A 78 -4.14 3.57 2.57
C TYR A 78 -5.54 3.43 3.19
N SER A 79 -5.61 2.72 4.32
CA SER A 79 -6.77 2.70 5.21
C SER A 79 -6.51 3.62 6.39
N VAL A 80 -7.58 4.08 7.03
CA VAL A 80 -7.48 4.97 8.21
C VAL A 80 -6.76 4.30 9.39
N ASP A 81 -6.91 2.99 9.53
CA ASP A 81 -6.38 2.23 10.66
C ASP A 81 -5.07 1.51 10.38
N GLY A 82 -4.46 1.71 9.21
CA GLY A 82 -3.14 1.17 8.91
C GLY A 82 -3.13 -0.34 8.61
N TYR A 83 -4.27 -0.94 8.28
CA TYR A 83 -4.37 -2.36 7.93
C TYR A 83 -5.02 -2.57 6.55
N PRO A 84 -4.68 -3.65 5.83
CA PRO A 84 -5.43 -4.06 4.64
C PRO A 84 -6.94 -4.17 4.90
N LEU A 85 -7.72 -3.97 3.84
CA LEU A 85 -9.17 -4.15 3.84
C LEU A 85 -9.50 -5.35 2.95
N ILE A 86 -9.74 -6.49 3.58
CA ILE A 86 -9.95 -7.78 2.92
C ILE A 86 -11.30 -8.35 3.34
N GLY A 87 -12.14 -8.71 2.37
CA GLY A 87 -13.39 -9.40 2.63
C GLY A 87 -14.56 -8.78 1.87
N ARG A 88 -15.76 -9.22 2.23
CA ARG A 88 -17.00 -8.69 1.68
C ARG A 88 -17.20 -7.25 2.13
N VAL A 89 -17.57 -6.37 1.21
CA VAL A 89 -17.96 -4.99 1.52
C VAL A 89 -19.36 -5.01 2.12
N PRO A 90 -19.57 -4.51 3.36
CA PRO A 90 -20.90 -4.36 3.95
C PRO A 90 -21.80 -3.48 3.07
N ALA A 91 -23.08 -3.82 2.99
CA ALA A 91 -24.09 -2.94 2.39
C ALA A 91 -24.24 -1.65 3.21
N ASP A 92 -24.69 -0.57 2.60
CA ASP A 92 -24.81 0.73 3.26
C ASP A 92 -25.97 0.78 4.27
N ASP A 93 -27.09 0.11 3.98
CA ASP A 93 -28.28 0.09 4.85
C ASP A 93 -28.26 -1.09 5.84
N GLU A 94 -28.81 -0.90 7.04
CA GLU A 94 -29.06 -1.99 8.00
C GLU A 94 -30.35 -2.75 7.69
N ASP A 95 -31.22 -2.15 6.88
CA ASP A 95 -32.50 -2.70 6.40
C ASP A 95 -32.39 -3.34 5.01
N GLU A 96 -31.29 -3.11 4.28
CA GLU A 96 -30.91 -3.98 3.17
C GLU A 96 -30.64 -5.34 3.78
N PRO A 97 -31.30 -6.41 3.30
CA PRO A 97 -31.07 -7.73 3.85
C PRO A 97 -29.57 -7.94 3.88
N SER A 98 -29.02 -8.22 5.08
CA SER A 98 -27.73 -8.86 5.12
C SER A 98 -27.82 -9.99 4.11
N CYS A 99 -26.82 -10.08 3.25
CA CYS A 99 -26.84 -11.03 2.14
C CYS A 99 -26.67 -12.48 2.65
N ASP A 100 -26.96 -12.68 3.94
CA ASP A 100 -27.31 -13.91 4.62
C ASP A 100 -28.64 -14.50 4.09
N GLY A 101 -29.43 -13.71 3.33
CA GLY A 101 -30.53 -14.18 2.50
C GLY A 101 -30.09 -15.01 1.28
N PRO A 102 -31.02 -15.72 0.61
CA PRO A 102 -30.71 -16.69 -0.45
C PRO A 102 -30.09 -16.11 -1.73
N ASP A 103 -30.07 -14.78 -1.93
CA ASP A 103 -29.32 -14.10 -2.99
C ASP A 103 -27.84 -13.92 -2.59
N LYS A 104 -27.17 -15.05 -2.30
CA LYS A 104 -25.77 -15.13 -1.85
C LYS A 104 -24.73 -14.76 -2.92
N ASP A 105 -25.16 -14.61 -4.18
CA ASP A 105 -24.26 -14.54 -5.34
C ASP A 105 -23.85 -13.11 -5.74
N GLY A 106 -24.44 -12.08 -5.11
CA GLY A 106 -24.21 -10.68 -5.45
C GLY A 106 -23.63 -9.89 -4.27
N GLY A 107 -22.36 -9.50 -4.36
CA GLY A 107 -21.75 -8.61 -3.38
C GLY A 107 -20.41 -8.08 -3.85
N LEU A 108 -20.07 -6.86 -3.47
CA LEU A 108 -18.73 -6.32 -3.69
C LEU A 108 -17.76 -6.95 -2.69
N TRP A 109 -16.62 -7.39 -3.19
CA TRP A 109 -15.53 -7.93 -2.38
C TRP A 109 -14.28 -7.10 -2.64
N ALA A 110 -13.50 -6.84 -1.60
CA ALA A 110 -12.32 -6.02 -1.71
C ALA A 110 -11.11 -6.72 -1.11
N SER A 111 -9.96 -6.47 -1.72
CA SER A 111 -8.64 -6.79 -1.20
C SER A 111 -7.73 -5.62 -1.55
N CYS A 112 -7.75 -4.59 -0.70
CA CYS A 112 -7.12 -3.30 -0.99
C CYS A 112 -6.45 -2.68 0.26
N SER A 113 -5.91 -1.47 0.08
CA SER A 113 -5.29 -0.67 1.14
C SER A 113 -4.14 -1.36 1.87
N PHE A 114 -3.20 -1.93 1.12
CA PHE A 114 -2.06 -2.68 1.66
C PHE A 114 -0.98 -1.82 2.33
N GLN A 115 -1.17 -0.50 2.48
CA GLN A 115 -0.27 0.37 3.26
C GLN A 115 1.18 0.38 2.76
N GLY A 116 1.41 0.21 1.45
CA GLY A 116 2.76 0.05 0.88
C GLY A 116 3.39 -1.34 1.07
N HIS A 117 2.68 -2.29 1.69
CA HIS A 117 3.14 -3.67 1.94
C HIS A 117 2.47 -4.68 0.99
N GLY A 118 2.01 -4.22 -0.18
CA GLY A 118 1.28 -5.06 -1.14
C GLY A 118 2.05 -6.31 -1.56
N MET A 119 3.34 -6.18 -1.86
CA MET A 119 4.18 -7.31 -2.29
C MET A 119 4.22 -8.48 -1.30
N VAL A 120 4.16 -8.20 0.01
CA VAL A 120 4.25 -9.24 1.04
C VAL A 120 2.88 -9.71 1.53
N LEU A 121 1.84 -8.87 1.43
CA LEU A 121 0.51 -9.18 1.96
C LEU A 121 -0.48 -9.68 0.90
N CYS A 122 -0.35 -9.26 -0.37
CA CYS A 122 -1.42 -9.42 -1.35
C CYS A 122 -1.78 -10.89 -1.62
N TRP A 123 -0.79 -11.77 -1.67
CA TRP A 123 -1.00 -13.17 -2.02
C TRP A 123 -1.86 -13.91 -0.99
N MET A 124 -1.46 -13.86 0.29
CA MET A 124 -2.18 -14.56 1.35
C MET A 124 -3.53 -13.88 1.65
N SER A 125 -3.62 -12.56 1.50
CA SER A 125 -4.90 -11.86 1.56
C SER A 125 -5.87 -12.27 0.45
N ALA A 126 -5.39 -12.46 -0.78
CA ALA A 126 -6.21 -12.94 -1.89
C ALA A 126 -6.69 -14.37 -1.65
N LYS A 127 -5.82 -15.25 -1.10
CA LYS A 127 -6.22 -16.61 -0.70
C LYS A 127 -7.35 -16.57 0.34
N ALA A 128 -7.19 -15.78 1.40
CA ALA A 128 -8.22 -15.61 2.43
C ALA A 128 -9.54 -15.07 1.84
N LEU A 129 -9.45 -14.09 0.94
CA LEU A 129 -10.62 -13.53 0.26
C LEU A 129 -11.40 -14.61 -0.51
N VAL A 130 -10.69 -15.45 -1.28
CA VAL A 130 -11.31 -16.53 -2.06
C VAL A 130 -11.92 -17.60 -1.16
N ASP A 131 -11.29 -17.94 -0.04
CA ASP A 131 -11.87 -18.85 0.95
C ASP A 131 -13.20 -18.29 1.50
N MET A 132 -13.24 -17.00 1.86
CA MET A 132 -14.47 -16.34 2.29
C MET A 132 -15.55 -16.35 1.20
N MET A 133 -15.19 -16.03 -0.05
CA MET A 133 -16.12 -16.06 -1.20
C MET A 133 -16.75 -17.44 -1.43
N GLN A 134 -16.00 -18.50 -1.14
CA GLN A 134 -16.46 -19.88 -1.29
C GLN A 134 -17.20 -20.40 -0.05
N GLY A 135 -17.51 -19.52 0.91
CA GLY A 135 -18.22 -19.87 2.14
C GLY A 135 -17.36 -20.64 3.15
N ARG A 136 -16.03 -20.61 3.01
CA ARG A 136 -15.07 -21.23 3.94
C ARG A 136 -14.47 -20.21 4.90
N ASP A 137 -15.32 -19.36 5.45
CA ASP A 137 -14.94 -18.47 6.55
C ASP A 137 -15.11 -19.21 7.89
N ASP A 138 -14.23 -20.18 8.14
CA ASP A 138 -14.32 -21.13 9.25
C ASP A 138 -13.07 -21.10 10.16
N ALA A 139 -12.99 -22.08 11.07
CA ALA A 139 -11.89 -22.19 12.02
C ALA A 139 -10.52 -22.40 11.35
N GLU A 140 -10.47 -22.99 10.15
CA GLU A 140 -9.22 -23.15 9.41
C GLU A 140 -8.71 -21.78 8.96
N LEU A 141 -9.57 -20.95 8.38
CA LEU A 141 -9.21 -19.60 7.97
C LEU A 141 -8.83 -18.73 9.18
N ALA A 142 -9.63 -18.78 10.26
CA ALA A 142 -9.38 -18.03 11.48
C ALA A 142 -8.07 -18.40 12.20
N SER A 143 -7.49 -19.58 11.92
CA SER A 143 -6.24 -20.00 12.55
C SER A 143 -5.01 -19.21 12.10
N TRP A 144 -5.06 -18.56 10.94
CA TRP A 144 -3.93 -17.85 10.36
C TRP A 144 -4.28 -16.47 9.77
N PHE A 145 -5.53 -16.23 9.40
CA PHE A 145 -5.92 -14.95 8.82
C PHE A 145 -6.20 -13.90 9.92
N PRO A 146 -5.56 -12.72 9.89
CA PRO A 146 -5.75 -11.72 10.93
C PRO A 146 -7.15 -11.07 10.86
N ASP A 147 -7.89 -11.12 11.97
CA ASP A 147 -9.20 -10.44 12.07
C ASP A 147 -9.10 -8.92 11.84
N ALA A 148 -7.97 -8.31 12.21
CA ALA A 148 -7.71 -6.90 11.95
C ALA A 148 -7.72 -6.53 10.44
N PHE A 149 -7.53 -7.50 9.55
CA PHE A 149 -7.56 -7.27 8.09
C PHE A 149 -8.97 -7.39 7.52
N ARG A 150 -9.90 -8.00 8.27
CA ARG A 150 -11.28 -8.16 7.83
C ARG A 150 -11.91 -6.80 7.58
N LEU A 151 -12.53 -6.66 6.43
CA LEU A 151 -13.30 -5.48 6.07
C LEU A 151 -14.62 -5.54 6.83
N THR A 152 -14.86 -4.55 7.70
CA THR A 152 -16.06 -4.46 8.53
C THR A 152 -16.69 -3.08 8.40
N ARG A 153 -17.98 -2.98 8.75
CA ARG A 153 -18.71 -1.71 8.74
C ARG A 153 -18.07 -0.69 9.68
N GLU A 154 -17.59 -1.13 10.84
CA GLU A 154 -16.90 -0.26 11.79
C GLU A 154 -15.63 0.35 11.19
N ARG A 155 -14.83 -0.45 10.48
CA ARG A 155 -13.62 0.04 9.82
C ARG A 155 -13.93 1.01 8.68
N MET A 156 -14.98 0.75 7.91
CA MET A 156 -15.42 1.66 6.84
C MET A 156 -15.93 3.01 7.35
N LYS A 157 -16.49 3.06 8.56
CA LYS A 157 -16.96 4.30 9.19
C LYS A 157 -15.83 5.19 9.74
N LYS A 158 -14.57 4.72 9.72
CA LYS A 158 -13.42 5.51 10.21
C LYS A 158 -13.04 6.61 9.22
N THR A 159 -12.59 7.74 9.75
CA THR A 159 -12.18 8.93 8.98
C THR A 159 -10.72 9.29 9.25
N PHE A 160 -10.02 9.78 8.23
CA PHE A 160 -8.68 10.34 8.41
C PHE A 160 -8.77 11.66 9.19
N LYS A 161 -8.29 11.66 10.44
CA LYS A 161 -8.27 12.88 11.29
C LYS A 161 -7.46 14.04 10.69
N VAL A 162 -6.54 13.75 9.77
CA VAL A 162 -5.80 14.79 9.04
C VAL A 162 -6.70 15.56 8.07
N LEU A 163 -7.68 14.89 7.46
CA LEU A 163 -8.66 15.53 6.58
C LEU A 163 -9.66 16.38 7.38
N GLU A 164 -10.05 15.93 8.57
CA GLU A 164 -10.94 16.71 9.47
C GLU A 164 -10.32 18.06 9.88
N ARG A 165 -9.00 18.12 10.02
CA ARG A 165 -8.28 19.36 10.36
C ARG A 165 -8.12 20.29 9.16
N LEU A 166 -8.04 19.75 7.94
CA LEU A 166 -7.99 20.54 6.72
C LEU A 166 -9.37 21.12 6.38
N SER A 167 -10.45 20.36 6.55
CA SER A 167 -11.83 20.83 6.33
C SER A 167 -12.32 21.83 7.37
N ALA A 168 -11.73 21.85 8.57
CA ALA A 168 -12.07 22.80 9.63
C ALA A 168 -11.29 24.13 9.55
N ALA A 169 -10.38 24.25 8.57
CA ALA A 169 -9.57 25.44 8.33
C ALA A 169 -10.12 26.33 7.19
N GLU A 170 -11.26 25.95 6.60
CA GLU A 170 -12.09 26.74 5.67
C GLU A 170 -13.28 27.38 6.39
#